data_AF-A0A416MKS0-F1
#
_entry.id   AF-A0A416MKS0-F1
#
_cell.length_a   1.000
_cell.length_b   1.000
_cell.length_c   1.000
_cell.angle_alpha   90.00
_cell.angle_beta   90.00
_cell.angle_gamma   90.00
#
_symmetry.space_group_name_H-M   'P 1'
#
loop_
_entity.id
_entity.type
_entity.pdbx_description
1 polymer ?
#
loop_
_entity_poly.entity_id
_entity_poly.type
_entity_poly.pdbx_seq_one_letter_code
_entity_poly.pdbx_strand_id
1 'polypeptide(L)'
;MTSVVHRDATYKTVWVQDSAAWDETVITKAAWDEQVLVQDAYDENVMISDAYDEPVYDWVDICNECGHKFLDPSDDIDVHMGAGCWSSWHAEWIQVGTTHHDAVYQTIHHDAVYQTVHHEAETTVVHHDATGHNEQAVDQAAWDETVITGYTCSGCGAAKEK
;
A
#
# COMPACT_ATOMS: atom_id res chain seq x y z
N MET A 1 -22.54 -63.22 -70.75
CA MET A 1 -21.52 -63.58 -69.75
C MET A 1 -21.23 -62.36 -68.90
N THR A 2 -21.15 -62.55 -67.58
CA THR A 2 -20.85 -61.48 -66.62
C THR A 2 -19.77 -61.97 -65.67
N SER A 3 -18.94 -61.05 -65.18
CA SER A 3 -18.00 -61.31 -64.09
C SER A 3 -18.21 -60.29 -62.98
N VAL A 4 -17.82 -60.65 -61.76
CA VAL A 4 -17.75 -59.73 -60.63
C VAL A 4 -16.31 -59.27 -60.48
N VAL A 5 -16.10 -57.95 -60.43
CA VAL A 5 -14.80 -57.31 -60.20
C VAL A 5 -14.84 -56.63 -58.84
N HIS A 6 -13.93 -57.00 -57.95
CA HIS A 6 -13.81 -56.37 -56.63
C HIS A 6 -13.12 -55.01 -56.76
N ARG A 7 -13.69 -53.99 -56.10
CA ARG A 7 -13.06 -52.67 -55.91
C ARG A 7 -12.74 -52.50 -54.44
N ASP A 8 -11.45 -52.31 -54.14
CA ASP A 8 -10.99 -52.04 -52.78
C ASP A 8 -11.50 -50.69 -52.26
N ALA A 9 -11.55 -50.55 -50.93
CA ALA A 9 -11.89 -49.28 -50.30
C ALA A 9 -10.83 -48.21 -50.61
N THR A 10 -11.27 -46.98 -50.79
CA THR A 10 -10.38 -45.82 -50.88
C THR A 10 -10.42 -45.04 -49.57
N TYR A 11 -9.29 -44.45 -49.21
CA TYR A 11 -9.09 -43.74 -47.95
C TYR A 11 -8.63 -42.32 -48.21
N LYS A 12 -9.00 -41.41 -47.31
CA LYS A 12 -8.49 -40.05 -47.25
C LYS A 12 -7.93 -39.75 -45.87
N THR A 13 -6.99 -38.81 -45.84
CA THR A 13 -6.47 -38.26 -44.58
C THR A 13 -7.37 -37.10 -44.15
N VAL A 14 -7.88 -37.16 -42.92
CA VAL A 14 -8.69 -36.08 -42.33
C VAL A 14 -7.96 -35.58 -41.10
N TRP A 15 -7.92 -34.26 -40.92
CA TRP A 15 -7.42 -33.65 -39.70
C TRP A 15 -8.55 -33.60 -38.65
N VAL A 16 -8.28 -34.16 -37.47
CA VAL A 16 -9.19 -34.22 -36.33
C VAL A 16 -8.63 -33.35 -35.22
N GLN A 17 -9.47 -32.45 -34.70
CA GLN A 17 -9.09 -31.56 -33.61
C GLN A 17 -9.26 -32.25 -32.25
N ASP A 18 -8.20 -32.25 -31.44
CA ASP A 18 -8.21 -32.81 -30.10
C ASP A 18 -8.50 -31.74 -29.04
N SER A 19 -8.03 -30.51 -29.24
CA SER A 19 -8.29 -29.37 -28.35
C SER A 19 -8.34 -28.07 -29.13
N ALA A 20 -9.25 -27.17 -28.73
CA ALA A 20 -9.32 -25.83 -29.30
C ALA A 20 -8.20 -24.94 -28.77
N ALA A 21 -7.85 -23.93 -29.56
CA ALA A 21 -6.97 -22.86 -29.11
C ALA A 21 -7.61 -22.11 -27.94
N TRP A 22 -6.80 -21.64 -27.00
CA TRP A 22 -7.27 -20.92 -25.83
C TRP A 22 -6.22 -19.95 -25.31
N ASP A 23 -6.70 -18.92 -24.59
CA ASP A 23 -5.85 -17.88 -24.01
C ASP A 23 -5.77 -18.07 -22.49
N GLU A 24 -4.54 -18.12 -21.97
CA GLU A 24 -4.25 -18.20 -20.54
C GLU A 24 -3.83 -16.83 -20.01
N THR A 25 -4.52 -16.30 -19.00
CA THR A 25 -4.03 -15.12 -18.28
C THR A 25 -3.11 -15.58 -17.15
N VAL A 26 -1.84 -15.22 -17.25
CA VAL A 26 -0.80 -15.56 -16.28
C VAL A 26 -0.42 -14.30 -15.50
N ILE A 27 -0.38 -14.39 -14.17
CA ILE A 27 0.13 -13.32 -13.32
C ILE A 27 1.67 -13.34 -13.40
N THR A 28 2.25 -12.24 -13.88
CA THR A 28 3.71 -12.05 -13.93
C THR A 28 4.24 -11.37 -12.69
N LYS A 29 3.40 -10.58 -12.01
CA LYS A 29 3.71 -9.95 -10.73
C LYS A 29 2.47 -9.87 -9.87
N ALA A 30 2.56 -10.36 -8.63
CA ALA A 30 1.46 -10.27 -7.69
C ALA A 30 1.20 -8.81 -7.28
N ALA A 31 -0.05 -8.52 -6.93
CA ALA A 31 -0.41 -7.27 -6.28
C ALA A 31 0.31 -7.16 -4.93
N TRP A 32 0.66 -5.95 -4.53
CA TRP A 32 1.38 -5.70 -3.27
C TRP A 32 1.11 -4.30 -2.73
N ASP A 33 1.28 -4.14 -1.42
CA ASP A 33 1.09 -2.86 -0.72
C ASP A 33 2.46 -2.26 -0.36
N GLU A 34 2.65 -0.99 -0.71
CA GLU A 34 3.86 -0.21 -0.41
C GLU A 34 3.58 0.77 0.73
N GLN A 35 4.38 0.72 1.79
CA GLN A 35 4.38 1.77 2.82
C GLN A 35 5.28 2.92 2.37
N VAL A 36 4.68 4.07 2.10
CA VAL A 36 5.38 5.29 1.70
C VAL A 36 5.37 6.26 2.86
N LEU A 37 6.56 6.68 3.29
CA LEU A 37 6.72 7.73 4.30
C LEU A 37 6.20 9.06 3.73
N VAL A 38 5.26 9.68 4.44
CA VAL A 38 4.68 10.99 4.09
C VAL A 38 5.32 12.09 4.91
N GLN A 39 5.63 11.81 6.16
CA GLN A 39 6.22 12.76 7.09
C GLN A 39 7.10 12.02 8.10
N ASP A 40 8.34 12.47 8.24
CA ASP A 40 9.26 12.00 9.28
C ASP A 40 8.74 12.33 10.67
N ALA A 41 9.14 11.52 11.65
CA ALA A 41 8.93 11.83 13.05
C ALA A 41 9.65 13.14 13.41
N TYR A 42 9.05 13.94 14.29
CA TYR A 42 9.66 15.19 14.74
C TYR A 42 9.24 15.52 16.17
N ASP A 43 10.07 16.32 16.83
CA ASP A 43 9.82 16.84 18.15
C ASP A 43 9.44 18.32 18.06
N GLU A 44 8.32 18.70 18.70
CA GLU A 44 7.87 20.07 18.80
C GLU A 44 8.10 20.58 20.23
N ASN A 45 8.81 21.71 20.37
CA ASN A 45 8.96 22.38 21.65
C ASN A 45 7.87 23.44 21.82
N VAL A 46 6.93 23.18 22.72
CA VAL A 46 5.82 24.05 23.04
C VAL A 46 6.10 24.77 24.35
N MET A 47 6.03 26.10 24.33
CA MET A 47 6.08 26.90 25.56
C MET A 47 4.75 26.77 26.29
N ILE A 48 4.79 26.25 27.51
CA ILE A 48 3.58 26.04 28.34
C ILE A 48 3.43 27.11 29.42
N SER A 49 4.50 27.84 29.73
CA SER A 49 4.47 29.01 30.61
C SER A 49 5.51 30.01 30.13
N ASP A 50 5.11 31.27 30.01
CA ASP A 50 6.04 32.39 29.84
C ASP A 50 6.91 32.56 31.09
N ALA A 51 8.07 33.20 30.89
CA ALA A 51 8.88 33.69 31.99
C ALA A 51 8.13 34.81 32.73
N TYR A 52 8.23 34.83 34.06
CA TYR A 52 7.61 35.88 34.86
C TYR A 52 8.39 36.15 36.14
N ASP A 53 8.28 37.38 36.65
CA ASP A 53 8.84 37.78 37.94
C ASP A 53 7.74 37.73 39.00
N GLU A 54 7.88 36.81 39.97
CA GLU A 54 6.97 36.70 41.09
C GLU A 54 7.35 37.70 42.20
N PRO A 55 6.45 38.61 42.61
CA PRO A 55 6.78 39.59 43.63
C PRO A 55 6.86 38.93 45.02
N VAL A 56 7.93 39.24 45.76
CA VAL A 56 8.09 38.83 47.16
C VAL A 56 7.73 39.98 48.07
N TYR A 57 6.83 39.73 49.02
CA TYR A 57 6.36 40.71 50.00
C TYR A 57 6.79 40.31 51.41
N ASP A 58 7.12 41.30 52.22
CA ASP A 58 7.39 41.12 53.65
C ASP A 58 6.89 42.32 54.46
N TRP A 59 6.75 42.11 55.78
CA TRP A 59 6.51 43.20 56.73
C TRP A 59 7.83 43.92 56.97
N VAL A 60 7.88 45.17 56.56
CA VAL A 60 9.08 46.00 56.68
C VAL A 60 8.81 47.09 57.70
N ASP A 61 9.70 47.22 58.67
CA ASP A 61 9.68 48.34 59.58
C ASP A 61 10.10 49.62 58.85
N ILE A 62 9.35 50.69 59.10
CA ILE A 62 9.51 51.99 58.46
C ILE A 62 9.55 53.08 59.52
N CYS A 63 10.60 53.90 59.50
CA CYS A 63 10.72 55.05 60.38
C CYS A 63 9.64 56.10 60.05
N ASN A 64 8.85 56.54 61.05
CA ASN A 64 7.78 57.53 60.84
C ASN A 64 8.28 58.94 60.53
N GLU A 65 9.53 59.26 60.87
CA GLU A 65 10.10 60.59 60.59
C GLU A 65 10.66 60.69 59.17
N CYS A 66 11.46 59.72 58.74
CA CYS A 66 12.20 59.81 57.48
C CYS A 66 11.76 58.82 56.40
N GLY A 67 10.89 57.86 56.71
CA GLY A 67 10.44 56.84 55.77
C GLY A 67 11.50 55.80 55.41
N HIS A 68 12.60 55.73 56.17
CA HIS A 68 13.63 54.71 55.98
C HIS A 68 13.06 53.32 56.22
N LYS A 69 13.34 52.39 55.30
CA LYS A 69 12.83 51.02 55.27
C LYS A 69 13.94 50.06 55.65
N PHE A 70 13.76 49.33 56.74
CA PHE A 70 14.74 48.37 57.25
C PHE A 70 14.62 47.05 56.45
N LEU A 71 15.17 47.03 55.23
CA LEU A 71 15.12 45.88 54.32
C LEU A 71 16.30 44.92 54.50
N ASP A 72 17.42 45.41 55.01
CA ASP A 72 18.62 44.61 55.25
C ASP A 72 18.62 44.12 56.70
N PRO A 73 18.79 42.81 56.97
CA PRO A 73 18.87 42.29 58.34
C PRO A 73 20.00 42.88 59.19
N SER A 74 21.00 43.51 58.58
CA SER A 74 22.09 44.22 59.26
C SER A 74 21.79 45.69 59.56
N ASP A 75 20.66 46.21 59.07
CA ASP A 75 20.21 47.57 59.32
C ASP A 75 19.51 47.65 60.67
N ASP A 76 20.25 48.16 61.66
CA ASP A 76 19.82 48.17 63.05
C ASP A 76 18.98 49.41 63.36
N ILE A 77 17.76 49.16 63.88
CA ILE A 77 16.80 50.22 64.22
C ILE A 77 17.37 51.15 65.29
N ASP A 78 18.06 50.64 66.30
CA ASP A 78 18.60 51.46 67.40
C ASP A 78 19.75 52.36 66.91
N VAL A 79 20.58 51.87 65.98
CA VAL A 79 21.64 52.66 65.34
C VAL A 79 21.03 53.79 64.49
N HIS A 80 20.03 53.48 63.66
CA HIS A 80 19.33 54.48 62.86
C HIS A 80 18.68 55.56 63.73
N MET A 81 18.05 55.14 64.82
CA MET A 81 17.41 56.04 65.78
C MET A 81 18.42 56.92 66.50
N GLY A 82 19.54 56.34 66.94
CA GLY A 82 20.66 57.05 67.55
C GLY A 82 21.33 58.07 66.63
N ALA A 83 21.22 57.89 65.31
CA ALA A 83 21.76 58.82 64.30
C ALA A 83 20.95 60.12 64.14
N GLY A 84 19.87 60.30 64.89
CA GLY A 84 19.15 61.59 64.98
C GLY A 84 17.70 61.57 64.52
N CYS A 85 17.13 60.40 64.18
CA CYS A 85 15.74 60.31 63.74
C CYS A 85 14.73 60.31 64.91
N TRP A 86 15.03 59.59 66.00
CA TRP A 86 14.28 59.56 67.28
C TRP A 86 12.74 59.57 67.19
N SER A 87 12.16 58.89 66.19
CA SER A 87 10.70 58.77 66.01
C SER A 87 10.22 57.33 66.11
N SER A 88 8.91 57.10 66.28
CA SER A 88 8.38 55.74 66.26
C SER A 88 8.52 55.10 64.87
N TRP A 89 8.34 53.79 64.79
CA TRP A 89 8.25 53.05 63.53
C TRP A 89 6.88 52.38 63.40
N HIS A 90 6.55 51.98 62.18
CA HIS A 90 5.42 51.11 61.89
C HIS A 90 5.86 50.04 60.89
N ALA A 91 5.17 48.90 60.88
CA ALA A 91 5.38 47.86 59.89
C ALA A 91 4.39 48.04 58.74
N GLU A 92 4.88 47.94 57.50
CA GLU A 92 4.06 47.94 56.29
C GLU A 92 4.33 46.67 55.46
N TRP A 93 3.28 46.08 54.90
CA TRP A 93 3.39 44.94 53.99
C TRP A 93 3.71 45.43 52.59
N ILE A 94 4.99 45.39 52.21
CA ILE A 94 5.48 45.96 50.95
C ILE A 94 6.29 44.94 50.15
N GLN A 95 6.42 45.18 48.85
CA GLN A 95 7.26 44.36 47.99
C GLN A 95 8.73 44.62 48.30
N VAL A 96 9.48 43.57 48.58
CA VAL A 96 10.91 43.63 48.95
C VAL A 96 11.83 43.01 47.90
N GLY A 97 11.26 42.31 46.91
CA GLY A 97 12.01 41.73 45.81
C GLY A 97 11.14 41.03 44.78
N THR A 98 11.81 40.27 43.91
CA THR A 98 11.20 39.38 42.93
C THR A 98 11.97 38.07 42.85
N THR A 99 11.25 36.98 42.61
CA THR A 99 11.82 35.69 42.21
C THR A 99 11.56 35.50 40.72
N HIS A 100 12.62 35.37 39.93
CA HIS A 100 12.50 35.14 38.49
C HIS A 100 12.16 33.66 38.22
N HIS A 101 11.12 33.41 37.43
CA HIS A 101 10.81 32.09 36.89
C HIS A 101 11.07 32.10 35.38
N ASP A 102 11.92 31.18 34.93
CA ASP A 102 12.19 30.99 33.51
C ASP A 102 10.95 30.45 32.78
N ALA A 103 10.90 30.68 31.46
CA ALA A 103 9.88 30.09 30.61
C ALA A 103 9.98 28.56 30.64
N VAL A 104 8.84 27.89 30.75
CA VAL A 104 8.75 26.43 30.81
C VAL A 104 8.32 25.90 29.45
N TYR A 105 9.08 24.93 28.94
CA TYR A 105 8.81 24.26 27.68
C TYR A 105 8.53 22.78 27.89
N GLN A 106 7.68 22.25 27.02
CA GLN A 106 7.41 20.83 26.91
C GLN A 106 7.74 20.37 25.49
N THR A 107 8.45 19.25 25.38
CA THR A 107 8.67 18.59 24.10
C THR A 107 7.53 17.60 23.83
N ILE A 108 6.84 17.78 22.71
CA ILE A 108 5.80 16.88 22.21
C ILE A 108 6.42 16.08 21.05
N HIS A 109 6.36 14.75 21.16
CA HIS A 109 6.83 13.86 20.11
C HIS A 109 5.69 13.57 19.12
N HIS A 110 5.98 13.74 17.83
CA HIS A 110 5.10 13.31 16.74
C HIS A 110 5.73 12.14 16.00
N ASP A 111 5.01 11.03 15.95
CA ASP A 111 5.41 9.84 15.20
C ASP A 111 5.44 10.10 13.68
N ALA A 112 6.23 9.29 12.97
CA ALA A 112 6.26 9.31 11.51
C ALA A 112 4.91 8.87 10.93
N VAL A 113 4.49 9.53 9.86
CA VAL A 113 3.22 9.25 9.17
C VAL A 113 3.50 8.53 7.86
N TYR A 114 2.84 7.39 7.66
CA TYR A 114 2.93 6.56 6.46
C TYR A 114 1.59 6.47 5.75
N GLN A 115 1.65 6.31 4.43
CA GLN A 115 0.51 5.97 3.59
C GLN A 115 0.75 4.62 2.92
N THR A 116 -0.32 3.85 2.71
CA THR A 116 -0.27 2.62 1.92
C THR A 116 -0.62 2.93 0.48
N VAL A 117 0.28 2.65 -0.46
CA VAL A 117 0.01 2.67 -1.90
C VAL A 117 -0.21 1.24 -2.37
N HIS A 118 -1.38 0.97 -2.95
CA HIS A 118 -1.69 -0.34 -3.52
C HIS A 118 -1.19 -0.43 -4.96
N HIS A 119 -0.43 -1.48 -5.26
CA HIS A 119 0.00 -1.82 -6.62
C HIS A 119 -0.75 -3.06 -7.10
N GLU A 120 -1.48 -2.91 -8.19
CA GLU A 120 -2.24 -4.00 -8.82
C GLU A 120 -1.32 -5.11 -9.37
N ALA A 121 -1.88 -6.30 -9.57
CA ALA A 121 -1.16 -7.39 -10.19
C ALA A 121 -0.90 -7.12 -11.68
N GLU A 122 0.29 -7.45 -12.15
CA GLU A 122 0.63 -7.43 -13.58
C GLU A 122 0.34 -8.80 -14.18
N THR A 123 -0.31 -8.83 -15.36
CA THR A 123 -0.68 -10.06 -16.05
C THR A 123 -0.28 -10.02 -17.51
N THR A 124 -0.04 -11.20 -18.09
CA THR A 124 0.19 -11.39 -19.52
C THR A 124 -0.71 -12.50 -20.03
N VAL A 125 -1.11 -12.40 -21.30
CA VAL A 125 -1.86 -13.46 -21.97
C VAL A 125 -0.89 -14.36 -22.74
N VAL A 126 -0.95 -15.66 -22.47
CA VAL A 126 -0.24 -16.70 -23.22
C VAL A 126 -1.25 -17.39 -24.11
N HIS A 127 -0.99 -17.38 -25.42
CA HIS A 127 -1.82 -18.08 -26.40
C HIS A 127 -1.37 -19.53 -26.54
N HIS A 128 -2.32 -20.46 -26.48
CA HIS A 128 -2.10 -21.88 -26.76
C HIS A 128 -2.84 -22.25 -28.04
N ASP A 129 -2.09 -22.77 -29.02
CA ASP A 129 -2.64 -23.21 -30.30
C ASP A 129 -3.56 -24.44 -30.15
N ALA A 130 -4.47 -24.61 -31.11
CA ALA A 130 -5.27 -25.83 -31.22
C ALA A 130 -4.37 -27.04 -31.51
N THR A 131 -4.66 -28.17 -30.87
CA THR A 131 -3.97 -29.43 -31.13
C THR A 131 -4.88 -30.41 -31.85
N GLY A 132 -4.29 -31.31 -32.63
CA GLY A 132 -5.01 -32.31 -33.38
C GLY A 132 -4.07 -33.26 -34.11
N HIS A 133 -4.64 -34.26 -34.77
CA HIS A 133 -3.92 -35.29 -35.47
C HIS A 133 -4.58 -35.64 -36.81
N ASN A 134 -3.84 -36.36 -37.65
CA ASN A 134 -4.35 -36.87 -38.92
C ASN A 134 -4.82 -38.32 -38.74
N GLU A 135 -6.05 -38.60 -39.15
CA GLU A 135 -6.64 -39.94 -39.15
C GLU A 135 -7.00 -40.36 -40.59
N GLN A 136 -6.93 -41.67 -40.86
CA GLN A 136 -7.42 -42.24 -42.11
C GLN A 136 -8.92 -42.52 -41.99
N ALA A 137 -9.71 -41.85 -42.82
CA ALA A 137 -11.13 -42.12 -42.94
C ALA A 137 -11.42 -42.80 -44.29
N VAL A 138 -12.34 -43.77 -44.28
CA VAL A 138 -12.85 -44.38 -45.51
C VAL A 138 -13.56 -43.30 -46.32
N ASP A 139 -13.14 -43.10 -47.57
CA ASP A 139 -13.78 -42.17 -48.50
C ASP A 139 -14.81 -42.91 -49.37
N GLN A 140 -14.47 -44.12 -49.80
CA GLN A 140 -15.39 -45.05 -50.45
C GLN A 140 -15.19 -46.45 -49.90
N ALA A 141 -16.27 -47.10 -49.46
CA ALA A 141 -16.22 -48.48 -49.02
C ALA A 141 -15.91 -49.43 -50.19
N ALA A 142 -15.27 -50.56 -49.90
CA ALA A 142 -15.08 -51.61 -50.87
C ALA A 142 -16.43 -52.11 -51.41
N TRP A 143 -16.50 -52.37 -52.70
CA TRP A 143 -17.74 -52.80 -53.36
C TRP A 143 -17.45 -53.70 -54.56
N ASP A 144 -18.42 -54.53 -54.91
CA ASP A 144 -18.33 -55.48 -56.01
C ASP A 144 -19.07 -54.96 -57.25
N GLU A 145 -18.36 -54.84 -58.36
CA GLU A 145 -18.89 -54.35 -59.64
C GLU A 145 -19.21 -55.53 -60.56
N THR A 146 -20.46 -55.66 -60.98
CA THR A 146 -20.82 -56.65 -62.02
C THR A 146 -20.57 -56.05 -63.40
N VAL A 147 -19.60 -56.59 -64.13
CA VAL A 147 -19.26 -56.17 -65.49
C VAL A 147 -19.67 -57.21 -66.52
N ILE A 148 -20.14 -56.73 -67.67
CA ILE A 148 -20.52 -57.60 -68.80
C ILE A 148 -19.25 -57.91 -69.60
N THR A 149 -18.82 -59.17 -69.59
CA THR A 149 -17.60 -59.66 -70.26
C THR A 149 -17.84 -60.24 -71.64
N GLY A 150 -19.11 -60.48 -72.00
CA GLY A 150 -19.45 -60.98 -73.31
C GLY A 150 -20.94 -61.21 -73.48
N TYR A 151 -21.34 -61.42 -74.72
CA TYR A 151 -22.71 -61.70 -75.09
C TYR A 151 -22.78 -63.05 -75.79
N THR A 152 -23.76 -63.87 -75.41
CA THR A 152 -24.03 -65.15 -76.08
C THR A 152 -25.22 -64.94 -77.01
N CYS A 153 -25.02 -65.24 -78.29
CA CYS A 153 -26.08 -65.13 -79.28
C CYS A 153 -27.10 -66.26 -79.06
N SER A 154 -28.35 -65.90 -78.75
CA SER A 154 -29.44 -66.87 -78.50
C SER A 154 -29.86 -67.69 -79.73
N GLY A 155 -29.51 -67.25 -80.94
CA GLY A 155 -29.86 -67.93 -82.19
C GLY A 155 -28.87 -68.98 -82.66
N CYS A 156 -27.57 -68.84 -82.36
CA CYS A 156 -26.53 -69.76 -82.83
C CYS A 156 -25.59 -70.28 -81.73
N GLY A 157 -25.76 -69.83 -80.48
CA GLY A 157 -24.95 -70.27 -79.34
C GLY A 157 -23.52 -69.69 -79.29
N ALA A 158 -23.10 -68.92 -80.30
CA ALA A 158 -21.78 -68.31 -80.32
C ALA A 158 -21.62 -67.28 -79.18
N ALA A 159 -20.56 -67.42 -78.39
CA ALA A 159 -20.15 -66.45 -77.39
C ALA A 159 -19.16 -65.46 -78.01
N LYS A 160 -19.43 -64.17 -77.83
CA LYS A 160 -18.48 -63.09 -78.16
C LYS A 160 -18.04 -62.43 -76.87
N GLU A 161 -16.75 -62.49 -76.58
CA GLU A 161 -16.14 -61.68 -75.51
C GLU A 161 -16.16 -60.20 -75.93
N LYS A 162 -16.24 -59.30 -74.95
CA LYS A 162 -16.17 -57.86 -75.20
C LYS A 162 -14.79 -57.43 -75.65
#